data_AF-A0A317ZHA1-F1
#
_entry.id   AF-A0A317ZHA1-F1
#
_cell.length_a   1.000
_cell.length_b   1.000
_cell.length_c   1.000
_cell.angle_alpha   90.00
_cell.angle_beta   90.00
_cell.angle_gamma   90.00
#
_symmetry.space_group_name_H-M   'P 1'
#
loop_
_entity.id
_entity.type
_entity.pdbx_description
1 polymer ?
#
loop_
_entity_poly.entity_id
_entity_poly.type
_entity_poly.pdbx_seq_one_letter_code
_entity_poly.pdbx_strand_id
1 'polypeptide(L)'
;MKLLPAEKQTEFAYQRAVKEIVSKNGWDLEALSHEAPTLVVFLRHFNCIYCRESLAELKRLRRPIEAEGVQIAAVHMGTDRQAEELLSFFDLSDIESFSDPERRLYNAFGLERTTLGQLLGPASWLGMVRAGIRSRSLPGKRLKGIVGDVLQMPGVFLLSEGRIVGDFKPPRVDKQPEYLELAAMEC
;
A
#
# COMPACT_ATOMS: atom_id res chain seq x y z
N MET A 1 -26.20 -23.11 -12.94
CA MET A 1 -25.40 -21.87 -12.78
C MET A 1 -23.94 -22.25 -13.00
N LYS A 2 -23.35 -22.00 -14.18
CA LYS A 2 -21.96 -22.38 -14.46
C LYS A 2 -21.03 -21.38 -13.75
N LEU A 3 -20.18 -21.87 -12.86
CA LEU A 3 -19.12 -21.08 -12.23
C LEU A 3 -18.18 -20.56 -13.33
N LEU A 4 -17.79 -19.28 -13.25
CA LEU A 4 -16.79 -18.70 -14.15
C LEU A 4 -15.42 -19.35 -13.90
N PRO A 5 -14.52 -19.43 -14.89
CA PRO A 5 -13.12 -19.81 -14.67
C PRO A 5 -12.45 -18.91 -13.62
N ALA A 6 -11.52 -19.42 -12.83
CA ALA A 6 -10.88 -18.70 -11.72
C ALA A 6 -10.26 -17.35 -12.16
N GLU A 7 -9.58 -17.32 -13.31
CA GLU A 7 -8.99 -16.11 -13.89
C GLU A 7 -10.04 -15.02 -14.17
N LYS A 8 -11.21 -15.41 -14.70
CA LYS A 8 -12.32 -14.47 -14.95
C LYS A 8 -12.95 -13.97 -13.65
N GLN A 9 -12.93 -14.77 -12.59
CA GLN A 9 -13.41 -14.33 -11.28
C GLN A 9 -12.44 -13.31 -10.66
N THR A 10 -11.14 -13.53 -10.78
CA THR A 10 -10.10 -12.59 -10.29
C THR A 10 -10.16 -11.26 -11.04
N GLU A 11 -10.25 -11.30 -12.38
CA GLU A 11 -10.38 -10.09 -13.21
C GLU A 11 -11.64 -9.29 -12.82
N PHE A 12 -12.77 -9.96 -12.65
CA PHE A 12 -14.01 -9.31 -12.24
C PHE A 12 -13.94 -8.74 -10.82
N ALA A 13 -13.28 -9.46 -9.89
CA ALA A 13 -13.06 -8.98 -8.54
C ALA A 13 -12.16 -7.74 -8.51
N TYR A 14 -11.11 -7.72 -9.34
CA TYR A 14 -10.24 -6.56 -9.52
C TYR A 14 -11.02 -5.36 -10.05
N GLN A 15 -11.69 -5.50 -11.20
CA GLN A 15 -12.46 -4.44 -11.83
C GLN A 15 -13.53 -3.85 -10.90
N ARG A 16 -14.18 -4.68 -10.08
CA ARG A 16 -15.11 -4.20 -9.07
C ARG A 16 -14.42 -3.46 -7.94
N ALA A 17 -13.34 -4.01 -7.38
CA ALA A 17 -12.69 -3.43 -6.22
C ALA A 17 -12.12 -2.03 -6.53
N VAL A 18 -11.51 -1.85 -7.71
CA VAL A 18 -10.94 -0.54 -8.11
C VAL A 18 -12.00 0.52 -8.41
N LYS A 19 -13.27 0.13 -8.65
CA LYS A 19 -14.41 1.03 -8.90
C LYS A 19 -15.27 1.33 -7.66
N GLU A 20 -15.49 0.32 -6.82
CA GLU A 20 -16.46 0.40 -5.73
C GLU A 20 -15.87 1.00 -4.46
N ILE A 21 -14.55 0.91 -4.28
CA ILE A 21 -13.86 1.43 -3.10
C ILE A 21 -13.33 2.82 -3.42
N VAL A 22 -13.85 3.79 -2.69
CA VAL A 22 -13.54 5.20 -2.86
C VAL A 22 -12.57 5.69 -1.79
N SER A 23 -11.76 6.67 -2.17
CA SER A 23 -10.84 7.39 -1.30
C SER A 23 -11.59 8.32 -0.34
N LYS A 24 -10.83 8.91 0.60
CA LYS A 24 -11.28 9.96 1.51
C LYS A 24 -11.98 11.15 0.79
N ASN A 25 -11.65 11.40 -0.49
CA ASN A 25 -12.21 12.49 -1.30
C ASN A 25 -13.20 12.01 -2.37
N GLY A 26 -13.56 10.72 -2.40
CA GLY A 26 -14.59 10.18 -3.30
C GLY A 26 -14.09 9.68 -4.66
N TRP A 27 -12.78 9.68 -4.91
CA TRP A 27 -12.19 9.04 -6.09
C TRP A 27 -12.15 7.52 -5.95
N ASP A 28 -12.55 6.78 -6.96
CA ASP A 28 -12.17 5.36 -7.10
C ASP A 28 -10.77 5.23 -7.75
N LEU A 29 -10.14 4.07 -7.61
CA LEU A 29 -8.77 3.85 -8.12
C LEU A 29 -8.69 3.83 -9.65
N GLU A 30 -9.74 3.36 -10.33
CA GLU A 30 -9.76 3.34 -11.80
C GLU A 30 -9.75 4.78 -12.32
N ALA A 31 -10.69 5.62 -11.86
CA ALA A 31 -10.79 7.02 -12.22
C ALA A 31 -9.52 7.80 -11.86
N LEU A 32 -8.94 7.55 -10.67
CA LEU A 32 -7.69 8.18 -10.25
C LEU A 32 -6.55 7.83 -11.22
N SER A 33 -6.40 6.55 -11.58
CA SER A 33 -5.37 6.09 -12.52
C SER A 33 -5.59 6.52 -13.98
N HIS A 34 -6.80 6.95 -14.34
CA HIS A 34 -7.08 7.58 -15.62
C HIS A 34 -6.70 9.07 -15.66
N GLU A 35 -6.78 9.76 -14.53
CA GLU A 35 -6.34 11.17 -14.42
C GLU A 35 -4.82 11.27 -14.54
N ALA A 36 -4.10 10.39 -13.83
CA ALA A 36 -2.66 10.23 -13.95
C ALA A 36 -2.22 8.86 -13.43
N PRO A 37 -1.11 8.29 -13.94
CA PRO A 37 -0.53 7.08 -13.38
C PRO A 37 -0.38 7.17 -11.87
N THR A 38 -0.84 6.16 -11.15
CA THR A 38 -0.97 6.18 -9.69
C THR A 38 -0.15 5.09 -9.04
N LEU A 39 0.81 5.49 -8.21
CA LEU A 39 1.58 4.61 -7.34
C LEU A 39 0.80 4.32 -6.06
N VAL A 40 0.15 3.16 -6.01
CA VAL A 40 -0.71 2.71 -4.92
C VAL A 40 0.08 1.89 -3.91
N VAL A 41 0.13 2.36 -2.66
CA VAL A 41 0.92 1.76 -1.58
C VAL A 41 0.00 1.12 -0.53
N PHE A 42 0.11 -0.19 -0.34
CA PHE A 42 -0.72 -0.97 0.58
C PHE A 42 -0.07 -1.09 1.97
N LEU A 43 -0.72 -0.51 2.98
CA LEU A 43 -0.28 -0.48 4.37
C LEU A 43 -0.96 -1.59 5.20
N ARG A 44 -0.15 -2.46 5.81
CA ARG A 44 -0.63 -3.65 6.54
C ARG A 44 -1.41 -3.29 7.81
N HIS A 45 -0.78 -2.44 8.62
CA HIS A 45 -1.33 -1.90 9.86
C HIS A 45 -0.55 -0.65 10.27
N PHE A 46 -1.20 0.28 10.99
CA PHE A 46 -0.63 1.62 11.22
C PHE A 46 0.54 1.69 12.20
N ASN A 47 0.74 0.62 12.97
CA ASN A 47 1.90 0.46 13.87
C ASN A 47 3.03 -0.38 13.25
N CYS A 48 2.95 -0.71 11.97
CA CYS A 48 3.99 -1.47 11.27
C CYS A 48 5.22 -0.59 11.06
N ILE A 49 6.36 -0.96 11.64
CA ILE A 49 7.60 -0.18 11.47
C ILE A 49 8.00 -0.12 9.99
N TYR A 50 7.90 -1.23 9.26
CA TYR A 50 8.26 -1.27 7.84
C TYR A 50 7.33 -0.39 6.98
N CYS A 51 6.02 -0.35 7.27
CA CYS A 51 5.12 0.57 6.56
C CYS A 51 5.46 2.03 6.87
N ARG A 52 5.88 2.36 8.10
CA ARG A 52 6.33 3.71 8.45
C ARG A 52 7.65 4.07 7.77
N GLU A 53 8.56 3.11 7.59
CA GLU A 53 9.76 3.31 6.78
C GLU A 53 9.41 3.57 5.32
N SER A 54 8.47 2.80 4.73
CA SER A 54 7.95 3.07 3.39
C SER A 54 7.34 4.47 3.25
N LEU A 55 6.54 4.91 4.22
CA LEU A 55 5.98 6.28 4.22
C LEU A 55 7.06 7.35 4.32
N ALA A 56 8.10 7.14 5.15
CA ALA A 56 9.24 8.05 5.23
C ALA A 56 10.03 8.11 3.92
N GLU A 57 10.17 6.98 3.24
CA GLU A 57 10.85 6.91 1.94
C GLU A 57 10.03 7.59 0.84
N LEU A 58 8.71 7.36 0.82
CA LEU A 58 7.78 8.07 -0.08
C LEU A 58 7.84 9.57 0.14
N LYS A 59 7.85 10.05 1.39
CA LYS A 59 8.06 11.48 1.69
C LYS A 59 9.34 12.01 1.03
N ARG A 60 10.44 11.26 1.13
CA ARG A 60 11.75 11.63 0.56
C ARG A 60 11.72 11.63 -0.98
N LEU A 61 11.03 10.66 -1.56
CA LEU A 61 10.98 10.42 -3.01
C LEU A 61 9.75 11.04 -3.70
N ARG A 62 8.90 11.74 -2.97
CA ARG A 62 7.65 12.29 -3.49
C ARG A 62 7.87 13.17 -4.72
N ARG A 63 8.75 14.17 -4.61
CA ARG A 63 9.06 15.08 -5.72
C ARG A 63 9.56 14.36 -6.98
N PRO A 64 10.56 13.47 -6.91
CA PRO A 64 10.99 12.76 -8.11
C PRO A 64 9.92 11.80 -8.67
N ILE A 65 9.09 11.17 -7.83
CA ILE A 65 7.95 10.36 -8.32
C ILE A 65 6.95 11.25 -9.07
N GLU A 66 6.54 12.37 -8.48
CA GLU A 66 5.60 13.32 -9.10
C GLU A 66 6.18 13.98 -10.36
N ALA A 67 7.50 14.11 -10.46
CA ALA A 67 8.17 14.63 -11.67
C ALA A 67 8.06 13.70 -12.88
N GLU A 68 7.83 12.39 -12.66
CA GLU A 68 7.49 11.41 -13.70
C GLU A 68 6.00 11.49 -14.10
N GLY A 69 5.23 12.44 -13.55
CA GLY A 69 3.78 12.53 -13.78
C GLY A 69 2.97 11.51 -12.97
N VAL A 70 3.60 10.82 -12.02
CA VAL A 70 2.98 9.79 -11.18
C VAL A 70 2.46 10.39 -9.88
N GLN A 71 1.17 10.20 -9.60
CA GLN A 71 0.60 10.53 -8.29
C GLN A 71 0.74 9.37 -7.31
N ILE A 72 0.67 9.65 -6.00
CA ILE A 72 0.81 8.65 -4.94
C ILE A 72 -0.54 8.46 -4.26
N ALA A 73 -0.92 7.21 -3.97
CA ALA A 73 -2.10 6.88 -3.17
C ALA A 73 -1.77 5.81 -2.12
N ALA A 74 -2.52 5.77 -1.03
CA ALA A 74 -2.36 4.78 0.04
C ALA A 74 -3.62 3.94 0.24
N VAL A 75 -3.47 2.64 0.43
CA VAL A 75 -4.56 1.74 0.84
C VAL A 75 -4.28 1.25 2.25
N HIS A 76 -5.29 1.25 3.11
CA HIS A 76 -5.18 0.83 4.51
C HIS A 76 -6.46 0.18 5.03
N MET A 77 -6.46 -0.28 6.28
CA MET A 77 -7.62 -0.90 6.93
C MET A 77 -8.16 -0.08 8.12
N GLY A 78 -7.57 1.07 8.41
CA GLY A 78 -8.09 2.00 9.42
C GLY A 78 -9.11 2.97 8.87
N THR A 79 -9.70 3.80 9.73
CA THR A 79 -10.59 4.89 9.29
C THR A 79 -9.81 6.03 8.65
N ASP A 80 -10.47 6.84 7.83
CA ASP A 80 -9.84 8.00 7.16
C ASP A 80 -9.17 8.95 8.15
N ARG A 81 -9.83 9.20 9.30
CA ARG A 81 -9.24 10.00 10.38
C ARG A 81 -7.93 9.42 10.92
N GLN A 82 -7.87 8.10 11.10
CA GLN A 82 -6.66 7.44 11.60
C GLN A 82 -5.55 7.44 10.54
N ALA A 83 -5.92 7.30 9.27
CA ALA A 83 -5.00 7.37 8.15
C ALA A 83 -4.44 8.79 7.98
N GLU A 84 -5.28 9.81 8.05
CA GLU A 84 -4.87 11.22 8.03
C GLU A 84 -3.90 11.54 9.16
N GLU A 85 -4.19 11.09 10.39
CA GLU A 85 -3.27 11.23 11.53
C GLU A 85 -1.91 10.57 11.21
N LEU A 86 -1.91 9.33 10.69
CA LEU A 86 -0.67 8.64 10.33
C LEU A 86 0.11 9.37 9.23
N LEU A 87 -0.56 9.72 8.13
CA LEU A 87 0.04 10.31 6.93
C LEU A 87 0.55 11.72 7.18
N SER A 88 -0.08 12.47 8.10
CA SER A 88 0.38 13.80 8.51
C SER A 88 1.80 13.79 9.10
N PHE A 89 2.21 12.70 9.77
CA PHE A 89 3.59 12.56 10.27
C PHE A 89 4.63 12.50 9.15
N PHE A 90 4.21 12.21 7.92
CA PHE A 90 5.06 12.02 6.76
C PHE A 90 4.82 13.07 5.67
N ASP A 91 4.08 14.16 5.95
CA ASP A 91 3.69 15.17 4.94
C ASP A 91 3.02 14.54 3.69
N LEU A 92 2.18 13.53 3.95
CA LEU A 92 1.41 12.80 2.94
C LEU A 92 -0.10 12.89 3.21
N SER A 93 -0.56 13.81 4.07
CA SER A 93 -1.98 13.91 4.42
C SER A 93 -2.87 14.38 3.26
N ASP A 94 -2.27 14.95 2.21
CA ASP A 94 -2.95 15.44 1.02
C ASP A 94 -3.17 14.35 -0.04
N ILE A 95 -2.37 13.28 -0.06
CA ILE A 95 -2.52 12.18 -1.03
C ILE A 95 -3.86 11.45 -0.86
N GLU A 96 -4.37 10.83 -1.91
CA GLU A 96 -5.57 9.99 -1.80
C GLU A 96 -5.32 8.76 -0.93
N SER A 97 -6.26 8.46 -0.04
CA SER A 97 -6.21 7.30 0.85
C SER A 97 -7.51 6.52 0.83
N PHE A 98 -7.40 5.19 0.72
CA PHE A 98 -8.52 4.27 0.58
C PHE A 98 -8.62 3.37 1.83
N SER A 99 -9.73 3.49 2.55
CA SER A 99 -10.09 2.61 3.66
C SER A 99 -10.70 1.32 3.14
N ASP A 100 -9.99 0.21 3.31
CA ASP A 100 -10.40 -1.14 2.91
C ASP A 100 -10.27 -2.13 4.08
N PRO A 101 -11.09 -2.00 5.14
CA PRO A 101 -11.05 -2.89 6.31
C PRO A 101 -11.41 -4.34 5.97
N GLU A 102 -12.19 -4.57 4.90
CA GLU A 102 -12.57 -5.90 4.41
C GLU A 102 -11.51 -6.53 3.50
N ARG A 103 -10.48 -5.76 3.12
CA ARG A 103 -9.32 -6.20 2.35
C ARG A 103 -9.66 -6.62 0.93
N ARG A 104 -10.71 -6.03 0.35
CA ARG A 104 -11.17 -6.30 -1.01
C ARG A 104 -10.15 -5.86 -2.05
N LEU A 105 -9.52 -4.69 -1.89
CA LEU A 105 -8.40 -4.24 -2.72
C LEU A 105 -7.18 -5.14 -2.52
N TYR A 106 -6.84 -5.50 -1.28
CA TYR A 106 -5.71 -6.40 -1.05
C TYR A 106 -5.88 -7.73 -1.80
N ASN A 107 -7.07 -8.34 -1.71
CA ASN A 107 -7.38 -9.58 -2.43
C ASN A 107 -7.38 -9.38 -3.95
N ALA A 108 -7.96 -8.29 -4.45
CA ALA A 108 -7.98 -7.94 -5.87
C ALA A 108 -6.58 -7.77 -6.46
N PHE A 109 -5.65 -7.23 -5.69
CA PHE A 109 -4.25 -7.04 -6.08
C PHE A 109 -3.37 -8.28 -5.83
N GLY A 110 -3.97 -9.37 -5.34
CA GLY A 110 -3.26 -10.61 -5.03
C GLY A 110 -2.25 -10.45 -3.89
N LEU A 111 -2.54 -9.57 -2.92
CA LEU A 111 -1.80 -9.48 -1.66
C LEU A 111 -2.40 -10.44 -0.65
N GLU A 112 -1.70 -11.53 -0.41
CA GLU A 112 -2.14 -12.56 0.54
C GLU A 112 -1.69 -12.25 1.97
N ARG A 113 -2.25 -13.00 2.92
CA ARG A 113 -1.75 -13.02 4.29
C ARG A 113 -0.56 -13.97 4.39
N THR A 114 0.46 -13.56 5.13
CA THR A 114 1.53 -14.47 5.56
C THR A 114 1.14 -15.19 6.87
N THR A 115 1.97 -16.11 7.31
CA THR A 115 1.81 -16.83 8.59
C THR A 115 2.67 -16.21 9.69
N LEU A 116 2.27 -16.38 10.96
CA LEU A 116 3.07 -15.89 12.10
C LEU A 116 4.50 -16.46 12.11
N GLY A 117 4.67 -17.71 11.70
CA GLY A 117 5.99 -18.36 11.62
C GLY A 117 6.91 -17.74 10.57
N GLN A 118 6.37 -17.30 9.44
CA GLN A 118 7.14 -16.58 8.43
C GLN A 118 7.50 -15.14 8.89
N LEU A 119 6.60 -14.47 9.61
CA LEU A 119 6.86 -13.16 10.20
C LEU A 119 7.97 -13.18 11.25
N LEU A 120 7.93 -14.16 12.17
CA LEU A 120 8.86 -14.30 13.29
C LEU A 120 10.06 -15.21 12.97
N GLY A 121 10.22 -15.60 11.71
CA GLY A 121 11.32 -16.45 11.28
C GLY A 121 12.69 -15.81 11.52
N PRO A 122 13.76 -16.60 11.71
CA PRO A 122 15.12 -16.08 11.93
C PRO A 122 15.61 -15.12 10.84
N ALA A 123 15.13 -15.30 9.61
CA ALA A 123 15.42 -14.42 8.47
C ALA A 123 14.91 -12.97 8.66
N SER A 124 13.94 -12.75 9.55
CA SER A 124 13.34 -11.45 9.85
C SER A 124 14.01 -10.72 11.01
N TRP A 125 14.88 -11.38 11.79
CA TRP A 125 15.52 -10.77 12.97
C TRP A 125 16.47 -9.62 12.63
N LEU A 126 17.30 -9.77 11.59
CA LEU A 126 18.16 -8.67 11.15
C LEU A 126 17.33 -7.46 10.69
N GLY A 127 16.21 -7.70 9.99
CA GLY A 127 15.25 -6.67 9.61
C GLY A 127 14.66 -5.96 10.83
N MET A 128 14.22 -6.71 11.84
CA MET A 128 13.69 -6.16 13.09
C MET A 128 14.72 -5.33 13.86
N VAL A 129 15.97 -5.77 13.94
CA VAL A 129 17.04 -5.03 14.62
C VAL A 129 17.34 -3.72 13.88
N ARG A 130 17.52 -3.79 12.55
CA ARG A 130 17.74 -2.61 11.70
C ARG A 130 16.58 -1.62 11.80
N ALA A 131 15.35 -2.11 11.70
CA ALA A 131 14.14 -1.32 11.81
C ALA A 131 13.99 -0.73 13.21
N GLY A 132 14.35 -1.47 14.28
CA GLY A 132 14.35 -0.95 15.64
C GLY A 132 15.30 0.24 15.82
N ILE A 133 16.49 0.18 15.23
CA ILE A 133 17.46 1.28 15.24
C ILE A 133 16.93 2.48 14.44
N ARG A 134 16.46 2.25 13.20
CA ARG A 134 15.95 3.30 12.30
C ARG A 134 14.63 3.92 12.78
N SER A 135 13.81 3.15 13.48
CA SER A 135 12.51 3.60 14.02
C SER A 135 12.62 4.66 15.09
N ARG A 136 13.78 4.81 15.76
CA ARG A 136 14.01 5.89 16.74
C ARG A 136 13.91 7.28 16.12
N SER A 137 14.11 7.38 14.80
CA SER A 137 14.03 8.62 14.04
C SER A 137 12.73 8.75 13.24
N LEU A 138 11.83 7.76 13.28
CA LEU A 138 10.56 7.85 12.56
C LEU A 138 9.59 8.77 13.31
N PRO A 139 8.92 9.71 12.62
CA PRO A 139 7.99 10.65 13.24
C PRO A 139 6.72 9.94 13.73
N GLY A 140 6.05 10.53 14.71
CA GLY A 140 4.72 10.13 15.20
C GLY A 140 4.71 9.11 16.34
N LYS A 141 3.64 9.15 17.15
CA LYS A 141 3.42 8.18 18.23
C LYS A 141 2.80 6.89 17.69
N ARG A 142 2.96 5.78 18.42
CA ARG A 142 2.19 4.56 18.14
C ARG A 142 0.70 4.86 18.35
N LEU A 143 -0.11 4.51 17.38
CA LEU A 143 -1.57 4.62 17.49
C LEU A 143 -2.07 3.60 18.51
N LYS A 144 -3.16 3.92 19.21
CA LYS A 144 -3.76 3.02 20.20
C LYS A 144 -4.31 1.78 19.49
N GLY A 145 -3.92 0.60 19.97
CA GLY A 145 -4.34 -0.68 19.41
C GLY A 145 -3.65 -1.04 18.09
N ILE A 146 -4.01 -2.20 17.55
CA ILE A 146 -3.58 -2.61 16.20
C ILE A 146 -4.71 -2.22 15.25
N VAL A 147 -4.44 -1.23 14.39
CA VAL A 147 -5.34 -0.84 13.30
C VAL A 147 -4.84 -1.49 12.02
N GLY A 148 -5.58 -2.48 11.52
CA GLY A 148 -5.22 -3.32 10.37
C GLY A 148 -4.88 -4.76 10.76
N ASP A 149 -4.15 -5.48 9.89
CA ASP A 149 -3.89 -6.90 10.02
C ASP A 149 -2.37 -7.17 10.00
N VAL A 150 -1.84 -7.67 11.12
CA VAL A 150 -0.41 -7.98 11.29
C VAL A 150 0.07 -9.06 10.31
N LEU A 151 -0.85 -9.91 9.81
CA LEU A 151 -0.54 -10.97 8.85
C LEU A 151 -0.67 -10.54 7.39
N GLN A 152 -1.41 -9.47 7.08
CA GLN A 152 -1.60 -9.03 5.71
C GLN A 152 -0.26 -8.62 5.09
N MET A 153 0.09 -9.02 3.86
CA MET A 153 1.31 -8.51 3.20
C MET A 153 1.13 -7.09 2.65
N PRO A 154 2.16 -6.22 2.69
CA PRO A 154 2.12 -4.93 1.99
C PRO A 154 2.36 -5.16 0.50
N GLY A 155 2.24 -4.10 -0.29
CA GLY A 155 2.59 -4.09 -1.70
C GLY A 155 2.62 -2.68 -2.26
N VAL A 156 3.28 -2.51 -3.40
CA VAL A 156 3.28 -1.25 -4.15
C VAL A 156 2.99 -1.57 -5.60
N PHE A 157 2.08 -0.83 -6.20
CA PHE A 157 1.63 -1.04 -7.57
C PHE A 157 1.60 0.27 -8.31
N LEU A 158 2.04 0.29 -9.55
CA LEU A 158 1.76 1.38 -10.47
C LEU A 158 0.53 1.02 -11.29
N LEU A 159 -0.48 1.88 -11.23
CA LEU A 159 -1.68 1.79 -12.05
C LEU A 159 -1.65 2.86 -13.14
N SER A 160 -2.08 2.48 -14.34
CA SER A 160 -2.37 3.40 -15.45
C SER A 160 -3.63 2.91 -16.16
N GLU A 161 -4.58 3.82 -16.41
CA GLU A 161 -5.84 3.52 -17.11
C GLU A 161 -6.59 2.29 -16.55
N GLY A 162 -6.67 2.20 -15.23
CA GLY A 162 -7.34 1.10 -14.54
C GLY A 162 -6.57 -0.21 -14.50
N ARG A 163 -5.36 -0.29 -15.07
CA ARG A 163 -4.55 -1.51 -15.16
C ARG A 163 -3.31 -1.42 -14.30
N ILE A 164 -2.86 -2.56 -13.77
CA ILE A 164 -1.55 -2.67 -13.14
C ILE A 164 -0.49 -2.74 -14.24
N VAL A 165 0.38 -1.74 -14.31
CA VAL A 165 1.52 -1.69 -15.26
C VAL A 165 2.84 -2.12 -14.60
N GLY A 166 2.91 -2.05 -13.27
CA GLY A 166 4.05 -2.52 -12.50
C GLY A 166 3.64 -2.90 -11.08
N ASP A 167 4.33 -3.88 -10.49
CA ASP A 167 4.10 -4.26 -9.10
C ASP A 167 5.37 -4.67 -8.36
N PHE A 168 5.31 -4.47 -7.05
CA PHE A 168 6.23 -5.03 -6.09
C PHE A 168 5.45 -5.65 -4.94
N LYS A 169 5.39 -6.99 -4.96
CA LYS A 169 4.91 -7.82 -3.87
C LYS A 169 6.12 -8.31 -3.07
N PRO A 170 6.41 -7.72 -1.91
CA PRO A 170 7.61 -8.06 -1.17
C PRO A 170 7.59 -9.53 -0.75
N PRO A 171 8.68 -10.29 -0.96
CA PRO A 171 8.78 -11.67 -0.48
C PRO A 171 8.81 -11.73 1.05
N ARG A 172 9.13 -10.61 1.71
CA ARG A 172 9.18 -10.42 3.16
C ARG A 172 8.81 -9.00 3.55
N VAL A 173 8.23 -8.86 4.73
CA VAL A 173 7.68 -7.60 5.25
C VAL A 173 8.69 -6.46 5.43
N ASP A 174 10.00 -6.76 5.45
CA ASP A 174 11.08 -5.80 5.62
C ASP A 174 11.78 -5.40 4.31
N LYS A 175 11.27 -5.88 3.17
CA LYS A 175 11.74 -5.49 1.83
C LYS A 175 10.91 -4.32 1.31
N GLN A 176 11.58 -3.40 0.62
CA GLN A 176 10.98 -2.23 0.00
C GLN A 176 11.28 -2.26 -1.51
N PRO A 177 10.40 -1.70 -2.34
CA PRO A 177 10.67 -1.54 -3.77
C PRO A 177 11.69 -0.44 -4.03
N GLU A 178 12.27 -0.46 -5.23
CA GLU A 178 12.87 0.71 -5.83
C GLU A 178 11.76 1.61 -6.39
N TYR A 179 11.26 2.54 -5.58
CA TYR A 179 10.07 3.35 -5.91
C TYR A 179 10.21 4.15 -7.21
N LEU A 180 11.41 4.67 -7.50
CA LEU A 180 11.66 5.45 -8.72
C LEU A 180 11.66 4.58 -9.97
N GLU A 181 12.21 3.37 -9.90
CA GLU A 181 12.18 2.43 -11.03
C GLU A 181 10.74 2.02 -11.33
N LEU A 182 9.94 1.80 -10.29
CA LEU A 182 8.53 1.46 -10.44
C LEU A 182 7.73 2.63 -11.02
N ALA A 183 7.99 3.87 -10.58
CA ALA A 183 7.32 5.07 -11.09
C ALA A 183 7.72 5.42 -12.53
N ALA A 184 8.92 5.08 -12.97
CA ALA A 184 9.41 5.34 -14.32
C ALA A 184 8.97 4.29 -15.36
N MET A 185 8.13 3.32 -14.98
CA MET A 185 7.61 2.33 -15.92
C MET A 185 6.66 2.98 -16.95
N GLU A 186 6.74 2.52 -18.20
CA GLU A 186 5.89 3.01 -19.28
C GLU A 186 4.41 2.68 -19.01
N CYS A 187 3.57 3.71 -19.11
CA CYS A 187 2.14 3.71 -18.77
C CYS A 187 1.23 3.80 -19.99
#